data_AF-A0A939YCK8-F1
#
_entry.id   AF-A0A939YCK8-F1
#
_cell.length_a   1.000
_cell.length_b   1.000
_cell.length_c   1.000
_cell.angle_alpha   90.00
_cell.angle_beta   90.00
_cell.angle_gamma   90.00
#
_symmetry.space_group_name_H-M   'P 1'
#
loop_
_entity.id
_entity.type
_entity.pdbx_description
1 polymer ?
#
loop_
_entity_poly.entity_id
_entity_poly.type
_entity_poly.pdbx_seq_one_letter_code
_entity_poly.pdbx_strand_id
1 'polypeptide(L)'
;MMIFTQRELFLLIIGSITYIALFVVTVQNSRRKILLLRQRLEKIRVMQEEQKAMSQQRIEQNRQKIAELENLLQKMGDENSMLRLELEEKKARLGYANTMAIIENEKRRQAETAIFSSDIYLKIKRLMTEGKSLGEIDWQQLMETVDGVYTGFTEKLFSLYKLSEQDYHVCLLIKVHVSPKDIAILTAHSKESVATTRSRLYQKIFGRKGSTHEWDEFVLSL
;
A
#
# COMPACT_ATOMS: atom_id res chain seq x y z
N MET A 1 -11.17 92.33 -83.50
CA MET A 1 -10.28 92.97 -82.50
C MET A 1 -11.18 93.51 -81.40
N MET A 2 -11.48 92.73 -80.36
CA MET A 2 -12.20 93.26 -79.18
C MET A 2 -11.17 93.97 -78.31
N ILE A 3 -11.29 95.29 -78.18
CA ILE A 3 -10.50 96.07 -77.23
C ILE A 3 -11.27 95.98 -75.90
N PHE A 4 -10.87 95.03 -75.05
CA PHE A 4 -11.43 94.91 -73.71
C PHE A 4 -11.21 96.20 -72.93
N THR A 5 -12.25 96.67 -72.24
CA THR A 5 -12.12 97.83 -71.35
C THR A 5 -11.31 97.43 -70.11
N GLN A 6 -10.59 98.37 -69.49
CA GLN A 6 -9.77 98.07 -68.30
C GLN A 6 -10.56 97.43 -67.16
N ARG A 7 -11.88 97.69 -67.06
CA ARG A 7 -12.77 97.08 -66.08
C ARG A 7 -12.99 95.57 -66.33
N GLU A 8 -13.13 95.15 -67.58
CA GLU A 8 -13.34 93.75 -67.94
C GLU A 8 -12.08 92.91 -67.68
N LEU A 9 -10.90 93.45 -67.98
CA LEU A 9 -9.62 92.79 -67.66
C LEU A 9 -9.47 92.58 -66.15
N PHE A 10 -9.84 93.56 -65.33
CA PHE A 10 -9.78 93.47 -63.88
C PHE A 10 -10.74 92.40 -63.31
N LEU A 11 -11.96 92.29 -63.85
CA LEU A 11 -12.94 91.27 -63.45
C LEU A 11 -12.48 89.84 -63.80
N LEU A 12 -11.86 89.65 -64.97
CA LEU A 12 -11.28 88.36 -65.37
C LEU A 12 -10.13 87.95 -64.45
N ILE A 13 -9.27 88.89 -64.07
CA ILE A 13 -8.18 88.64 -63.13
C ILE A 13 -8.76 88.20 -61.77
N ILE A 14 -9.74 88.92 -61.21
CA ILE A 14 -10.38 88.54 -59.94
C ILE A 14 -11.07 87.18 -60.04
N GLY A 15 -11.80 86.91 -61.13
CA GLY A 15 -12.44 85.61 -61.37
C GLY A 15 -11.42 84.47 -61.42
N SER A 16 -10.28 84.67 -62.08
CA SER A 16 -9.21 83.68 -62.13
C SER A 16 -8.55 83.44 -60.77
N ILE A 17 -8.30 84.50 -59.98
CA ILE A 17 -7.71 84.40 -58.64
C ILE A 17 -8.67 83.67 -57.69
N THR A 18 -9.96 84.01 -57.71
CA THR A 18 -10.97 83.35 -56.89
C THR A 18 -11.15 81.88 -57.28
N TYR A 19 -11.16 81.57 -58.58
CA TYR A 19 -11.19 80.20 -59.07
C TYR A 19 -9.96 79.39 -58.64
N ILE A 20 -8.75 79.94 -58.78
CA ILE A 20 -7.50 79.32 -58.33
C ILE A 20 -7.53 79.09 -56.81
N ALA A 21 -8.01 80.07 -56.03
CA ALA A 21 -8.13 79.94 -54.59
C ALA A 21 -9.09 78.80 -54.20
N LEU A 22 -10.27 78.70 -54.84
CA LEU A 22 -11.23 77.61 -54.62
C LEU A 22 -10.66 76.25 -55.04
N PHE A 23 -9.94 76.20 -56.17
CA PHE A 23 -9.25 74.99 -56.63
C PHE A 23 -8.19 74.53 -55.62
N VAL A 24 -7.37 75.45 -55.11
CA VAL A 24 -6.36 75.14 -54.09
C VAL A 24 -7.02 74.63 -52.80
N VAL A 25 -8.09 75.28 -52.32
CA VAL A 25 -8.81 74.87 -51.10
C VAL A 25 -9.44 73.47 -51.26
N THR A 26 -10.08 73.19 -52.38
CA THR A 26 -10.70 71.88 -52.65
C THR A 26 -9.66 70.76 -52.74
N VAL A 27 -8.53 71.01 -53.42
CA VAL A 27 -7.39 70.08 -53.48
C VAL A 27 -6.79 69.86 -52.08
N GLN A 28 -6.59 70.93 -51.30
CA GLN A 28 -6.02 70.84 -49.96
C GLN A 28 -6.93 70.07 -49.00
N ASN A 29 -8.25 70.31 -49.03
CA ASN A 29 -9.23 69.58 -48.24
C ASN A 29 -9.26 68.09 -48.63
N SER A 30 -9.21 67.78 -49.93
CA SER A 30 -9.16 66.41 -50.44
C SER A 30 -7.90 65.68 -49.98
N ARG A 31 -6.73 66.34 -50.05
CA ARG A 31 -5.46 65.80 -49.52
C ARG A 31 -5.53 65.52 -48.02
N ARG A 32 -6.10 66.42 -47.22
CA ARG A 32 -6.30 66.23 -45.78
C ARG A 32 -7.19 65.03 -45.46
N LYS A 33 -8.31 64.87 -46.18
CA LYS A 33 -9.22 63.72 -46.02
C LYS A 33 -8.52 62.39 -46.34
N ILE A 34 -7.75 62.35 -47.43
CA ILE A 34 -6.97 61.15 -47.82
C ILE A 34 -5.93 60.79 -46.75
N LEU A 35 -5.23 61.79 -46.18
CA LEU A 35 -4.26 61.56 -45.12
C LEU A 35 -4.92 60.98 -43.85
N LEU A 36 -6.05 61.56 -43.41
CA LEU A 36 -6.80 61.06 -42.25
C LEU A 36 -7.33 59.64 -42.47
N LEU A 37 -7.83 59.33 -43.67
CA LEU A 37 -8.27 57.97 -44.01
C LEU A 37 -7.11 56.98 -43.94
N ARG A 38 -5.94 57.33 -44.48
CA ARG A 38 -4.73 56.49 -44.37
C ARG A 38 -4.34 56.24 -42.92
N GLN A 39 -4.35 57.26 -42.06
CA GLN A 39 -4.06 57.11 -40.64
C GLN A 39 -5.07 56.20 -39.93
N ARG A 40 -6.37 56.32 -40.22
CA ARG A 40 -7.41 55.45 -39.65
C ARG A 40 -7.25 54.00 -40.09
N LEU A 41 -6.97 53.78 -41.38
CA LEU A 41 -6.72 52.44 -41.92
C LEU A 41 -5.50 51.80 -41.26
N GLU A 42 -4.42 52.56 -41.09
CA GLU A 42 -3.21 52.08 -40.41
C GLU A 42 -3.51 51.71 -38.95
N LYS A 43 -4.26 52.56 -38.23
CA LYS A 43 -4.65 52.25 -36.86
C LYS A 43 -5.51 50.99 -36.75
N ILE A 44 -6.46 50.78 -37.67
CA ILE A 44 -7.26 49.55 -37.72
C ILE A 44 -6.38 48.34 -38.01
N ARG A 45 -5.44 48.47 -38.95
CA ARG A 45 -4.51 47.39 -39.29
C ARG A 45 -3.66 46.99 -38.09
N VAL A 46 -3.06 47.95 -37.39
CA VAL A 46 -2.25 47.70 -36.19
C VAL A 46 -3.09 47.02 -35.11
N MET A 47 -4.30 47.52 -34.82
CA MET A 47 -5.20 46.89 -33.84
C MET A 47 -5.56 45.44 -34.22
N GLN A 48 -5.77 45.15 -35.51
CA GLN A 48 -6.04 43.80 -35.98
C GLN A 48 -4.82 42.88 -35.86
N GLU A 49 -3.63 43.38 -36.17
CA GLU A 49 -2.38 42.64 -36.02
C GLU A 49 -2.10 42.33 -34.55
N GLU A 50 -2.27 43.30 -33.65
CA GLU A 50 -2.18 43.11 -32.20
C GLU A 50 -3.20 42.09 -31.69
N GLN A 51 -4.47 42.20 -32.10
CA GLN A 51 -5.51 41.26 -31.66
C GLN A 51 -5.22 39.83 -32.14
N LYS A 52 -4.72 39.66 -33.37
CA LYS A 52 -4.30 38.36 -33.90
C LYS A 52 -3.11 37.81 -33.12
N ALA A 53 -2.09 38.63 -32.85
CA ALA A 53 -0.92 38.23 -32.07
C ALA A 53 -1.31 37.78 -30.66
N MET A 54 -2.14 38.57 -29.96
CA MET A 54 -2.64 38.23 -28.63
C MET A 54 -3.48 36.94 -28.64
N SER A 55 -4.29 36.74 -29.68
CA SER A 55 -5.07 35.51 -29.83
C SER A 55 -4.17 34.29 -30.06
N GLN A 56 -3.15 34.40 -30.92
CA GLN A 56 -2.19 33.33 -31.16
C GLN A 56 -1.41 32.98 -29.88
N GLN A 57 -0.99 33.99 -29.12
CA GLN A 57 -0.31 33.77 -27.84
C GLN A 57 -1.19 33.02 -26.84
N ARG A 58 -2.48 33.36 -26.74
CA ARG A 58 -3.43 32.62 -25.87
C ARG A 58 -3.64 31.19 -26.33
N ILE A 59 -3.76 30.95 -27.63
CA ILE A 59 -3.88 29.59 -28.18
C ILE A 59 -2.65 28.77 -27.83
N GLU A 60 -1.46 29.35 -27.97
CA GLU A 60 -0.20 28.67 -27.65
C GLU A 60 -0.08 28.37 -26.15
N GLN A 61 -0.40 29.34 -25.28
CA GLN A 61 -0.45 29.12 -23.83
C GLN A 61 -1.45 28.02 -23.43
N ASN A 62 -2.62 28.00 -24.07
CA ASN A 62 -3.60 26.95 -23.81
C ASN A 62 -3.12 25.59 -24.31
N ARG A 63 -2.45 25.52 -25.46
CA ARG A 63 -1.82 24.29 -25.97
C ARG A 63 -0.78 23.75 -25.01
N GLN A 64 0.08 24.62 -24.46
CA GLN A 64 1.06 24.23 -23.46
C GLN A 64 0.40 23.67 -22.20
N LYS A 65 -0.65 24.34 -21.69
CA LYS A 65 -1.42 23.83 -20.55
C LYS A 65 -2.11 22.51 -20.82
N ILE A 66 -2.68 22.32 -22.01
CA ILE A 66 -3.30 21.03 -22.39
C ILE A 66 -2.25 19.92 -22.37
N ALA A 67 -1.08 20.15 -22.98
CA ALA A 67 0.00 19.17 -22.99
C ALA A 67 0.52 18.84 -21.57
N GLU A 68 0.62 19.83 -20.70
CA GLU A 68 0.99 19.62 -19.29
C GLU A 68 -0.05 18.78 -18.54
N LEU A 69 -1.34 19.09 -18.72
CA LEU A 69 -2.44 18.33 -18.11
C LEU A 69 -2.51 16.89 -18.63
N GLU A 70 -2.29 16.68 -19.93
CA GLU A 70 -2.22 15.34 -20.53
C GLU A 70 -1.06 14.52 -19.96
N ASN A 71 0.12 15.13 -19.79
CA ASN A 71 1.26 14.48 -19.15
C ASN A 71 0.95 14.09 -17.70
N LEU A 72 0.34 15.00 -16.93
CA LEU A 72 -0.04 14.74 -15.55
C LEU A 72 -1.08 13.62 -15.46
N LEU A 73 -2.09 13.61 -16.34
CA LEU A 73 -3.08 12.53 -16.42
C LEU A 73 -2.43 11.19 -16.73
N GLN A 74 -1.51 11.15 -17.69
CA GLN A 74 -0.77 9.93 -18.03
C GLN A 74 0.03 9.42 -16.84
N LYS A 75 0.79 10.30 -16.18
CA LYS A 75 1.61 9.95 -15.02
C LYS A 75 0.75 9.42 -13.87
N MET A 76 -0.35 10.08 -13.55
CA MET A 76 -1.28 9.61 -12.53
C MET A 76 -1.93 8.27 -12.91
N GLY A 77 -2.23 8.06 -14.19
CA GLY A 77 -2.75 6.80 -14.71
C GLY A 77 -1.76 5.64 -14.52
N ASP A 78 -0.48 5.89 -14.82
CA ASP A 78 0.61 4.92 -14.66
C ASP A 78 0.85 4.59 -13.18
N GLU A 79 0.93 5.61 -12.31
CA GLU A 79 1.08 5.46 -10.86
C GLU A 79 -0.08 4.66 -10.25
N ASN A 80 -1.32 4.97 -10.63
CA ASN A 80 -2.50 4.26 -10.12
C ASN A 80 -2.55 2.81 -10.61
N SER A 81 -2.10 2.54 -11.84
CA SER A 81 -2.00 1.18 -12.38
C SER A 81 -0.95 0.36 -11.63
N MET A 82 0.19 0.96 -11.33
CA MET A 82 1.25 0.34 -10.52
C MET A 82 0.76 0.05 -9.09
N LEU A 83 0.09 1.00 -8.45
CA LEU A 83 -0.46 0.83 -7.10
C LEU A 83 -1.52 -0.29 -7.06
N ARG A 84 -2.35 -0.41 -8.10
CA ARG A 84 -3.31 -1.51 -8.22
C ARG A 84 -2.63 -2.87 -8.30
N LEU A 85 -1.56 -2.99 -9.08
CA LEU A 85 -0.78 -4.23 -9.17
C LEU A 85 -0.17 -4.61 -7.82
N GLU A 86 0.42 -3.65 -7.11
CA GLU A 86 0.99 -3.88 -5.77
C GLU A 86 -0.08 -4.34 -4.76
N LEU A 87 -1.26 -3.72 -4.79
CA LEU A 87 -2.38 -4.10 -3.92
C LEU A 87 -2.88 -5.51 -4.21
N GLU A 88 -3.02 -5.91 -5.47
CA GLU A 88 -3.45 -7.27 -5.83
C GLU A 88 -2.37 -8.31 -5.47
N GLU A 89 -1.08 -8.00 -5.64
CA GLU A 89 0.01 -8.88 -5.18
C GLU A 89 -0.04 -9.06 -3.66
N LYS A 90 -0.17 -7.98 -2.90
CA LYS A 90 -0.26 -8.01 -1.44
C LYS A 90 -1.47 -8.80 -0.97
N LYS A 91 -2.62 -8.63 -1.64
CA LYS A 91 -3.84 -9.39 -1.36
C LYS A 91 -3.65 -10.88 -1.66
N ALA A 92 -3.00 -11.24 -2.77
CA ALA A 92 -2.69 -12.63 -3.09
C ALA A 92 -1.76 -13.26 -2.05
N ARG A 93 -0.73 -12.53 -1.60
CA ARG A 93 0.20 -12.96 -0.55
C ARG A 93 -0.51 -13.21 0.78
N LEU A 94 -1.39 -12.29 1.19
CA LEU A 94 -2.20 -12.47 2.41
C LEU A 94 -3.19 -13.63 2.27
N GLY A 95 -3.81 -13.78 1.09
CA GLY A 95 -4.67 -14.92 0.78
C GLY A 95 -3.94 -16.25 0.95
N TYR A 96 -2.73 -16.36 0.39
CA TYR A 96 -1.88 -17.53 0.55
C TYR A 96 -1.50 -17.79 2.02
N ALA A 97 -1.07 -16.76 2.75
CA ALA A 97 -0.73 -16.88 4.17
C ALA A 97 -1.93 -17.37 5.01
N ASN A 98 -3.13 -16.84 4.74
CA ASN A 98 -4.35 -17.29 5.41
C ASN A 98 -4.66 -18.76 5.09
N THR A 99 -4.56 -19.18 3.81
CA THR A 99 -4.78 -20.58 3.44
C THR A 99 -3.78 -21.50 4.14
N MET A 100 -2.50 -21.13 4.20
CA MET A 100 -1.48 -21.92 4.91
C MET A 100 -1.78 -22.00 6.41
N ALA A 101 -2.20 -20.90 7.05
CA ALA A 101 -2.60 -20.89 8.46
C ALA A 101 -3.82 -21.79 8.72
N ILE A 102 -4.80 -21.81 7.82
CA ILE A 102 -5.97 -22.71 7.91
C ILE A 102 -5.52 -24.18 7.82
N ILE A 103 -4.66 -24.51 6.85
CA ILE A 103 -4.12 -25.87 6.69
C ILE A 103 -3.37 -26.31 7.94
N GLU A 104 -2.52 -25.45 8.50
CA GLU A 104 -1.74 -25.76 9.68
C GLU A 104 -2.63 -25.94 10.93
N ASN A 105 -3.64 -25.10 11.09
CA ASN A 105 -4.63 -25.26 12.16
C ASN A 105 -5.42 -26.57 12.02
N GLU A 106 -5.81 -26.94 10.80
CA GLU A 106 -6.52 -28.21 10.58
C GLU A 106 -5.61 -29.42 10.84
N LYS A 107 -4.34 -29.36 10.43
CA LYS A 107 -3.35 -30.39 10.80
C LYS A 107 -3.20 -30.53 12.31
N ARG A 108 -3.10 -29.41 13.04
CA ARG A 108 -3.06 -29.41 14.50
C ARG A 108 -4.31 -30.04 15.11
N ARG A 109 -5.50 -29.67 14.60
CA ARG A 109 -6.77 -30.23 15.06
C ARG A 109 -6.88 -31.74 14.81
N GLN A 110 -6.39 -32.20 13.66
CA GLN A 110 -6.32 -33.63 13.34
C GLN A 110 -5.35 -34.37 14.26
N ALA A 111 -4.17 -33.78 14.52
CA ALA A 111 -3.19 -34.32 15.47
C ALA A 111 -3.78 -34.43 16.90
N GLU A 112 -4.42 -33.38 17.39
CA GLU A 112 -5.12 -33.40 18.69
C GLU A 112 -6.21 -34.47 18.73
N THR A 113 -7.00 -34.60 17.67
CA THR A 113 -8.04 -35.63 17.57
C THR A 113 -7.44 -37.03 17.62
N ALA A 114 -6.33 -37.27 16.90
CA ALA A 114 -5.63 -38.55 16.90
C ALA A 114 -5.07 -38.90 18.29
N ILE A 115 -4.47 -37.93 18.98
CA ILE A 115 -3.99 -38.12 20.36
C ILE A 115 -5.15 -38.40 21.31
N PHE A 116 -6.21 -37.59 21.28
CA PHE A 116 -7.31 -37.70 22.23
C PHE A 116 -8.18 -38.95 22.05
N SER A 117 -8.13 -39.56 20.87
CA SER A 117 -8.79 -40.84 20.57
C SER A 117 -7.87 -42.06 20.73
N SER A 118 -6.57 -41.86 20.99
CA SER A 118 -5.63 -42.96 21.20
C SER A 118 -5.91 -43.73 22.50
N ASP A 119 -5.65 -45.05 22.47
CA ASP A 119 -5.86 -45.94 23.62
C ASP A 119 -5.06 -45.49 24.85
N ILE A 120 -3.82 -45.05 24.64
CA ILE A 120 -2.96 -44.56 25.73
C ILE A 120 -3.54 -43.31 26.37
N TYR A 121 -4.12 -42.39 25.60
CA TYR A 121 -4.72 -41.19 26.16
C TYR A 121 -6.01 -41.50 26.93
N LEU A 122 -6.83 -42.43 26.45
CA LEU A 122 -7.99 -42.92 27.20
C LEU A 122 -7.57 -43.60 28.51
N LYS A 123 -6.47 -44.36 28.50
CA LYS A 123 -5.88 -44.94 29.71
C LYS A 123 -5.38 -43.86 30.67
N ILE A 124 -4.69 -42.83 30.18
CA ILE A 124 -4.26 -41.67 30.97
C ILE A 124 -5.48 -41.01 31.65
N LYS A 125 -6.57 -40.76 30.93
CA LYS A 125 -7.82 -40.23 31.50
C LYS A 125 -8.34 -41.04 32.68
N ARG A 126 -8.37 -42.37 32.54
CA ARG A 126 -8.78 -43.25 33.64
C ARG A 126 -7.80 -43.18 34.82
N LEU A 127 -6.49 -43.22 34.58
CA LEU A 127 -5.48 -43.17 35.65
C LEU A 127 -5.53 -41.85 36.44
N MET A 128 -5.80 -40.73 35.77
CA MET A 128 -6.02 -39.43 36.41
C MET A 128 -7.22 -39.47 37.38
N THR A 129 -8.32 -40.14 37.00
CA THR A 129 -9.49 -40.29 37.88
C THR A 129 -9.24 -41.25 39.05
N GLU A 130 -8.40 -42.27 38.84
CA GLU A 130 -8.06 -43.26 39.86
C GLU A 130 -6.92 -42.80 40.79
N GLY A 131 -6.25 -41.69 40.48
CA GLY A 131 -5.11 -41.19 41.24
C GLY A 131 -3.86 -42.08 41.11
N LYS A 132 -3.69 -42.78 39.99
CA LYS A 132 -2.59 -43.73 39.77
C LYS A 132 -1.55 -43.18 38.78
N SER A 133 -0.31 -43.61 38.95
CA SER A 133 0.80 -43.27 38.04
C SER A 133 0.81 -44.13 36.78
N LEU A 134 1.49 -43.66 35.74
CA LEU A 134 1.78 -44.44 34.54
C LEU A 134 2.89 -45.48 34.83
N GLY A 135 2.78 -46.66 34.23
CA GLY A 135 3.85 -47.66 34.23
C GLY A 135 4.79 -47.50 33.04
N GLU A 136 5.92 -48.20 33.06
CA GLU A 136 6.94 -48.15 32.00
C GLU A 136 6.39 -48.45 30.59
N ILE A 137 5.53 -49.46 30.47
CA ILE A 137 4.89 -49.81 29.19
C ILE A 137 4.00 -48.67 28.68
N ASP A 138 3.33 -47.97 29.61
CA ASP A 138 2.45 -46.85 29.27
C ASP A 138 3.26 -45.65 28.80
N TRP A 139 4.42 -45.42 29.40
CA TRP A 139 5.36 -44.39 28.96
C TRP A 139 5.88 -44.64 27.56
N GLN A 140 6.30 -45.88 27.26
CA GLN A 140 6.73 -46.26 25.91
C GLN A 140 5.62 -46.04 24.88
N GLN A 141 4.39 -46.49 25.18
CA GLN A 141 3.26 -46.29 24.28
C GLN A 141 2.92 -44.81 24.08
N LEU A 142 3.03 -43.98 25.14
CA LEU A 142 2.81 -42.54 25.04
C LEU A 142 3.87 -41.87 24.15
N MET A 143 5.14 -42.26 24.30
CA MET A 143 6.23 -41.76 23.45
C MET A 143 5.98 -42.07 21.98
N GLU A 144 5.71 -43.34 21.66
CA GLU A 144 5.43 -43.78 20.28
C GLU A 144 4.22 -43.05 19.69
N THR A 145 3.16 -42.88 20.48
CA THR A 145 1.95 -42.17 20.05
C THR A 145 2.23 -40.69 19.81
N VAL A 146 2.98 -40.04 20.69
CA VAL A 146 3.35 -38.62 20.56
C VAL A 146 4.24 -38.40 19.34
N ASP A 147 5.30 -39.19 19.15
CA ASP A 147 6.19 -39.03 17.99
C ASP A 147 5.53 -39.45 16.66
N GLY A 148 4.57 -40.37 16.71
CA GLY A 148 3.77 -40.76 15.56
C GLY A 148 2.82 -39.65 15.09
N VAL A 149 2.31 -38.82 16.02
CA VAL A 149 1.39 -37.72 15.70
C VAL A 149 2.11 -36.39 15.52
N TYR A 150 3.03 -36.06 16.42
CA TYR A 150 3.83 -34.84 16.41
C TYR A 150 5.24 -35.17 15.95
N THR A 151 5.42 -35.26 14.63
CA THR A 151 6.68 -35.68 14.02
C THR A 151 7.87 -34.84 14.50
N GLY A 152 8.89 -35.53 15.04
CA GLY A 152 10.13 -34.92 15.50
C GLY A 152 10.03 -34.21 16.84
N PHE A 153 8.95 -34.39 17.62
CA PHE A 153 8.81 -33.79 18.94
C PHE A 153 9.99 -34.15 19.86
N THR A 154 10.27 -35.45 20.00
CA THR A 154 11.37 -35.94 20.83
C THR A 154 12.72 -35.44 20.36
N GLU A 155 12.99 -35.54 19.05
CA GLU A 155 14.24 -35.08 18.46
C GLU A 155 14.48 -33.58 18.73
N LYS A 156 13.46 -32.74 18.51
CA LYS A 156 13.53 -31.30 18.80
C LYS A 156 13.83 -31.05 20.28
N LEU A 157 13.12 -31.71 21.19
CA LEU A 157 13.33 -31.54 22.64
C LEU A 157 14.74 -31.90 23.08
N PHE A 158 15.23 -33.06 22.66
CA PHE A 158 16.58 -33.51 23.01
C PHE A 158 17.70 -32.72 22.29
N SER A 159 17.42 -32.12 21.13
CA SER A 159 18.37 -31.24 20.45
C SER A 159 18.64 -29.94 21.22
N LEU A 160 17.68 -29.48 22.03
CA LEU A 160 17.78 -28.24 22.80
C LEU A 160 18.51 -28.44 24.13
N TYR A 161 18.25 -29.56 24.80
CA TYR A 161 18.84 -29.86 26.10
C TYR A 161 18.80 -31.37 26.39
N LYS A 162 19.83 -31.88 27.06
CA LYS A 162 19.87 -33.29 27.52
C LYS A 162 18.93 -33.48 28.71
N LEU A 163 17.69 -33.84 28.41
CA LEU A 163 16.63 -34.10 29.39
C LEU A 163 16.92 -35.39 30.15
N SER A 164 16.58 -35.40 31.45
CA SER A 164 16.39 -36.66 32.18
C SER A 164 15.09 -37.32 31.71
N GLU A 165 14.93 -38.60 32.01
CA GLU A 165 13.69 -39.34 31.75
C GLU A 165 12.47 -38.64 32.39
N GLN A 166 12.59 -38.22 33.65
CA GLN A 166 11.53 -37.46 34.32
C GLN A 166 11.22 -36.13 33.64
N ASP A 167 12.24 -35.38 33.21
CA ASP A 167 12.06 -34.11 32.51
C ASP A 167 11.29 -34.33 31.20
N TYR A 168 11.64 -35.40 30.48
CA TYR A 168 10.98 -35.78 29.25
C TYR A 168 9.53 -36.25 29.47
N HIS A 169 9.26 -37.05 30.51
CA HIS A 169 7.89 -37.46 30.89
C HIS A 169 6.99 -36.26 31.19
N VAL A 170 7.50 -35.24 31.87
CA VAL A 170 6.77 -33.99 32.08
C VAL A 170 6.45 -33.31 30.75
N CYS A 171 7.40 -33.28 29.79
CA CYS A 171 7.18 -32.68 28.47
C CYS A 171 6.13 -33.44 27.65
N LEU A 172 6.16 -34.77 27.65
CA LEU A 172 5.16 -35.60 26.98
C LEU A 172 3.75 -35.30 27.48
N LEU A 173 3.57 -35.25 28.80
CA LEU A 173 2.27 -34.99 29.40
C LEU A 173 1.78 -33.56 29.13
N ILE A 174 2.67 -32.57 29.11
CA ILE A 174 2.34 -31.21 28.67
C ILE A 174 1.87 -31.24 27.21
N LYS A 175 2.59 -31.97 26.33
CA LYS A 175 2.30 -32.04 24.89
C LYS A 175 0.92 -32.62 24.59
N VAL A 176 0.43 -33.52 25.44
CA VAL A 176 -0.92 -34.09 25.34
C VAL A 176 -1.96 -33.37 26.22
N HIS A 177 -1.67 -32.14 26.65
CA HIS A 177 -2.57 -31.25 27.38
C HIS A 177 -3.03 -31.77 28.75
N VAL A 178 -2.17 -32.49 29.46
CA VAL A 178 -2.46 -32.90 30.85
C VAL A 178 -2.19 -31.74 31.82
N SER A 179 -3.12 -31.53 32.76
CA SER A 179 -3.02 -30.44 33.72
C SER A 179 -1.83 -30.65 34.68
N PRO A 180 -1.18 -29.58 35.19
CA PRO A 180 -0.05 -29.73 36.11
C PRO A 180 -0.36 -30.54 37.38
N LYS A 181 -1.62 -30.49 37.83
CA LYS A 181 -2.11 -31.30 38.95
C LYS A 181 -2.04 -32.79 38.62
N ASP A 182 -2.46 -33.16 37.41
CA ASP A 182 -2.53 -34.55 36.99
C ASP A 182 -1.17 -35.07 36.53
N ILE A 183 -0.28 -34.20 36.02
CA ILE A 183 1.13 -34.54 35.79
C ILE A 183 1.79 -35.05 37.07
N ALA A 184 1.53 -34.39 38.20
CA ALA A 184 2.06 -34.82 39.50
C ALA A 184 1.58 -36.24 39.87
N ILE A 185 0.31 -36.54 39.62
CA ILE A 185 -0.28 -37.88 39.85
C ILE A 185 0.38 -38.92 38.92
N LEU A 186 0.37 -38.66 37.62
CA LEU A 186 0.81 -39.61 36.59
C LEU A 186 2.30 -39.92 36.69
N THR A 187 3.11 -38.97 37.16
CA THR A 187 4.55 -39.15 37.40
C THR A 187 4.88 -39.62 38.81
N ALA A 188 3.93 -39.75 39.73
CA ALA A 188 4.16 -40.03 41.15
C ALA A 188 5.07 -39.02 41.88
N HIS A 189 4.90 -37.73 41.57
CA HIS A 189 5.65 -36.61 42.17
C HIS A 189 4.74 -35.60 42.86
N SER A 190 5.31 -34.71 43.67
CA SER A 190 4.57 -33.57 44.23
C SER A 190 4.32 -32.47 43.18
N LYS A 191 3.30 -31.65 43.39
CA LYS A 191 3.00 -30.51 42.51
C LYS A 191 4.14 -29.50 42.47
N GLU A 192 4.82 -29.32 43.60
CA GLU A 192 5.97 -28.43 43.76
C GLU A 192 7.17 -28.95 42.96
N SER A 193 7.38 -30.27 42.94
CA SER A 193 8.42 -30.91 42.11
C SER A 193 8.16 -30.66 40.63
N VAL A 194 6.93 -30.88 40.16
CA VAL A 194 6.55 -30.64 38.75
C VAL A 194 6.68 -29.16 38.38
N ALA A 195 6.24 -28.24 39.24
CA ALA A 195 6.42 -26.81 39.02
C ALA A 195 7.91 -26.42 38.94
N THR A 196 8.73 -26.96 39.85
CA THR A 196 10.18 -26.72 39.86
C THR A 196 10.84 -27.25 38.59
N THR A 197 10.47 -28.44 38.12
CA THR A 197 10.95 -29.01 36.86
C THR A 197 10.65 -28.08 35.67
N ARG A 198 9.41 -27.60 35.53
CA ARG A 198 9.02 -26.70 34.44
C ARG A 198 9.79 -25.37 34.45
N SER A 199 9.87 -24.71 35.61
CA SER A 199 10.63 -23.46 35.76
C SER A 199 12.13 -23.66 35.49
N ARG A 200 12.70 -24.77 35.99
CA ARG A 200 14.11 -25.12 35.78
C ARG A 200 14.40 -25.40 34.31
N LEU A 201 13.54 -26.15 33.61
CA LEU A 201 13.70 -26.49 32.20
C LEU A 201 13.68 -25.23 31.32
N TYR A 202 12.72 -24.33 31.57
CA TYR A 202 12.71 -23.03 30.89
C TYR A 202 14.02 -22.27 31.10
N GLN A 203 14.48 -22.15 32.35
CA GLN A 203 15.73 -21.43 32.63
C GLN A 203 16.94 -22.06 31.94
N LYS A 204 17.00 -23.39 31.85
CA LYS A 204 18.12 -24.09 31.20
C LYS A 204 18.14 -23.88 29.68
N ILE A 205 16.98 -23.86 29.03
CA ILE A 205 16.90 -23.72 27.56
C ILE A 205 17.01 -22.25 27.14
N PHE A 206 16.38 -21.32 27.86
CA PHE A 206 16.32 -19.90 27.48
C PHE A 206 17.33 -19.00 28.21
N GLY A 207 18.08 -19.53 29.18
CA GLY A 207 19.11 -18.78 29.91
C GLY A 207 18.58 -17.68 30.85
N ARG A 208 17.27 -17.57 31.04
CA ARG A 208 16.62 -16.57 31.90
C ARG A 208 15.55 -17.19 32.77
N LYS A 209 15.27 -16.58 33.93
CA LYS A 209 14.12 -16.99 34.75
C LYS A 209 12.84 -16.75 33.96
N GLY A 210 11.99 -17.76 33.86
CA GLY A 210 10.65 -17.67 33.29
C GLY A 210 9.64 -18.40 34.17
N SER A 211 8.38 -18.25 33.81
CA SER A 211 7.26 -18.90 34.48
C SER A 211 7.08 -20.34 34.00
N THR A 212 6.38 -21.15 34.79
CA THR A 212 5.99 -22.51 34.37
C THR A 212 5.06 -22.49 33.15
N HIS A 213 4.28 -21.41 32.95
CA HIS A 213 3.38 -21.27 31.82
C HIS A 213 4.15 -21.09 30.50
N GLU A 214 5.21 -20.28 30.51
CA GLU A 214 6.04 -20.09 29.31
C GLU A 214 6.74 -21.38 28.88
N TRP A 215 7.08 -22.26 29.83
CA TRP A 215 7.56 -23.60 29.51
C TRP A 215 6.48 -24.43 28.81
N ASP A 216 5.26 -24.43 29.35
CA ASP A 216 4.17 -25.22 28.80
C ASP A 216 3.82 -24.76 27.37
N GLU A 217 3.74 -23.44 27.14
CA GLU A 217 3.51 -22.85 25.82
C GLU A 217 4.59 -23.25 24.81
N PHE A 218 5.86 -23.24 25.24
CA PHE A 218 6.96 -23.67 24.41
C PHE A 218 6.83 -25.15 24.01
N VAL A 219 6.61 -26.06 24.97
CA VAL A 219 6.48 -27.50 24.69
C VAL A 219 5.28 -27.76 23.77
N LEU A 220 4.16 -27.06 23.97
CA LEU A 220 2.98 -27.17 23.11
C LEU A 220 3.26 -26.70 21.67
N SER A 221 4.17 -25.75 21.48
CA SER A 221 4.56 -25.24 20.15
C SER A 221 5.47 -26.17 19.32
N LEU A 222 6.10 -27.17 19.94
CA LEU A 222 7.10 -28.05 19.30
C LEU A 222 6.53 -29.04 18.28
#